data_AF-A0A954Z2K0-F1
#
_entry.id   AF-A0A954Z2K0-F1
#
_cell.length_a   1.000
_cell.length_b   1.000
_cell.length_c   1.000
_cell.angle_alpha   90.00
_cell.angle_beta   90.00
_cell.angle_gamma   90.00
#
_symmetry.space_group_name_H-M   'P 1'
#
loop_
_entity.id
_entity.type
_entity.pdbx_description
1 polymer ?
#
loop_
_entity_poly.entity_id
_entity_poly.type
_entity_poly.pdbx_seq_one_letter_code
_entity_poly.pdbx_strand_id
1 'polypeptide(L)'
;AAICTPPLGLGLATLLRRKIWSETERESGYAALGMGMMGITEGAIPFAVSDPFRVIPSIMLGSMAAAMTAMQFGVADHAPHGGPIVLPVVDERLWYVVAIIVGMIVTSASVIALKSIGKREGVAV
;
A
#
# COMPACT_ATOMS: atom_id res chain seq x y z
N ALA A 1 -6.16 0.39 -9.91
CA ALA A 1 -5.54 -0.53 -8.92
C ALA A 1 -4.21 0.00 -8.34
N ALA A 2 -3.21 0.33 -9.16
CA ALA A 2 -1.87 0.71 -8.65
C ALA A 2 -1.83 1.97 -7.76
N ILE A 3 -2.65 2.98 -8.04
CA ILE A 3 -2.65 4.28 -7.34
C ILE A 3 -2.99 4.14 -5.84
N CYS A 4 -4.00 3.36 -5.48
CA CYS A 4 -4.41 3.18 -4.08
C CYS A 4 -3.52 2.20 -3.31
N THR A 5 -2.70 1.42 -4.00
CA THR A 5 -1.88 0.36 -3.39
C THR A 5 -0.84 0.90 -2.39
N PRO A 6 -0.06 1.97 -2.68
CA PRO A 6 0.88 2.54 -1.73
C PRO A 6 0.28 2.92 -0.37
N PRO A 7 -0.74 3.80 -0.28
CA PRO A 7 -1.32 4.19 1.01
C PRO A 7 -2.04 3.03 1.71
N LEU A 8 -2.73 2.15 0.98
CA LEU A 8 -3.38 0.96 1.56
C LEU A 8 -2.35 -0.04 2.11
N GLY A 9 -1.27 -0.28 1.37
CA GLY A 9 -0.20 -1.19 1.76
C GLY A 9 0.60 -0.70 2.95
N LEU A 10 0.89 0.60 3.00
CA LEU A 10 1.56 1.24 4.16
C LEU A 10 0.65 1.23 5.39
N GLY A 11 -0.61 1.61 5.22
CA GLY A 11 -1.62 1.50 6.27
C GLY A 11 -1.72 0.08 6.83
N LEU A 12 -1.81 -0.93 5.96
CA LEU A 12 -1.82 -2.34 6.37
C LEU A 12 -0.52 -2.73 7.10
N ALA A 13 0.64 -2.28 6.62
CA ALA A 13 1.92 -2.58 7.26
C ALA A 13 2.01 -2.04 8.69
N THR A 14 1.40 -0.88 8.97
CA THR A 14 1.33 -0.32 10.32
C THR A 14 0.46 -1.16 11.26
N LEU A 15 -0.59 -1.78 10.73
CA LEU A 15 -1.45 -2.69 11.50
C LEU A 15 -0.77 -4.04 11.76
N LEU A 16 -0.12 -4.63 10.76
CA LEU A 16 0.49 -5.96 10.86
C LEU A 16 1.71 -6.01 11.80
N ARG A 17 2.59 -5.01 11.74
CA ARG A 17 3.85 -4.99 12.51
C ARG A 17 3.98 -3.70 13.32
N ARG A 18 2.96 -3.36 14.10
CA ARG A 18 2.86 -2.11 14.88
C ARG A 18 4.18 -1.67 15.55
N LYS A 19 4.92 -2.59 16.19
CA LYS A 19 6.20 -2.32 16.91
C LYS A 19 7.33 -1.70 16.07
N ILE A 20 7.35 -1.87 14.74
CA ILE A 20 8.43 -1.30 13.91
C ILE A 20 8.22 0.19 13.60
N TRP A 21 6.99 0.68 13.75
CA TRP A 21 6.54 2.03 13.42
C TRP A 21 6.46 2.94 14.66
N SER A 22 6.70 4.24 14.48
CA SER A 22 6.46 5.27 15.50
C SER A 22 4.96 5.47 15.76
N GLU A 23 4.61 6.20 16.83
CA GLU A 23 3.21 6.55 17.10
C GLU A 23 2.62 7.43 15.98
N THR A 24 3.38 8.43 15.52
CA THR A 24 2.98 9.30 14.41
C THR A 24 2.79 8.54 13.09
N GLU A 25 3.63 7.55 12.79
CA GLU A 25 3.47 6.69 11.60
C GLU A 25 2.22 5.81 11.72
N ARG A 26 1.87 5.33 12.92
CA ARG A 26 0.65 4.52 13.14
C ARG A 26 -0.62 5.34 12.99
N GLU A 27 -0.64 6.56 13.50
CA GLU A 27 -1.76 7.50 13.31
C GLU A 27 -1.93 7.84 11.83
N SER A 28 -0.82 8.13 11.16
CA SER A 28 -0.79 8.34 9.70
C SER A 28 -1.24 7.09 8.94
N GLY A 29 -1.07 5.89 9.50
CA GLY A 29 -1.50 4.62 8.91
C GLY A 29 -3.00 4.49 8.79
N TYR A 30 -3.75 4.92 9.81
CA TYR A 30 -5.21 4.95 9.74
C TYR A 30 -5.71 5.97 8.70
N ALA A 31 -5.09 7.15 8.65
CA ALA A 31 -5.38 8.15 7.63
C ALA A 31 -5.06 7.62 6.22
N ALA A 32 -3.92 6.94 6.04
CA ALA A 32 -3.51 6.35 4.78
C ALA A 32 -4.46 5.25 4.29
N LEU A 33 -5.03 4.44 5.19
CA LEU A 33 -6.08 3.48 4.79
C LEU A 33 -7.32 4.21 4.24
N GLY A 34 -7.78 5.25 4.94
CA GLY A 34 -8.91 6.06 4.48
C GLY A 34 -8.67 6.72 3.12
N MET A 35 -7.53 7.38 2.98
CA MET A 35 -7.10 8.04 1.74
C MET A 35 -6.93 7.03 0.59
N GLY A 36 -6.32 5.88 0.88
CA GLY A 36 -6.12 4.81 -0.09
C GLY A 36 -7.43 4.20 -0.59
N MET A 37 -8.45 4.07 0.26
CA MET A 37 -9.78 3.62 -0.17
C MET A 37 -10.42 4.58 -1.19
N MET A 38 -10.12 5.87 -1.07
CA MET A 38 -10.58 6.92 -1.99
C MET A 38 -9.65 7.13 -3.19
N GLY A 39 -8.56 6.37 -3.31
CA GLY A 39 -7.58 6.54 -4.38
C GLY A 39 -6.63 7.72 -4.20
N ILE A 40 -6.56 8.30 -3.00
CA ILE A 40 -5.70 9.42 -2.66
C ILE A 40 -4.34 8.87 -2.23
N THR A 41 -3.29 9.18 -3.00
CA THR A 41 -1.94 8.61 -2.83
C THR A 41 -1.08 9.34 -1.80
N GLU A 42 -1.50 10.54 -1.45
CA GLU A 42 -0.84 11.48 -0.55
C GLU A 42 -0.69 10.90 0.86
N GLY A 43 -1.55 9.94 1.23
CA GLY A 43 -1.42 9.17 2.47
C GLY A 43 -0.09 8.41 2.61
N ALA A 44 0.63 8.17 1.51
CA ALA A 44 1.96 7.55 1.52
C ALA A 44 3.11 8.54 1.77
N ILE A 45 2.91 9.84 1.52
CA ILE A 45 3.94 10.89 1.68
C ILE A 45 4.53 10.93 3.09
N PRO A 46 3.76 10.94 4.20
CA PRO A 46 4.35 11.01 5.55
C PRO A 46 5.29 9.83 5.85
N PHE A 47 5.02 8.65 5.28
CA PHE A 47 5.89 7.48 5.40
C PHE A 47 7.16 7.63 4.56
N ALA A 48 7.03 8.11 3.32
CA ALA A 48 8.16 8.30 2.42
C ALA A 48 9.11 9.40 2.92
N VAL A 49 8.60 10.45 3.57
CA VAL A 49 9.44 11.47 4.21
C VAL A 49 10.20 10.90 5.42
N SER A 50 9.57 10.01 6.18
CA SER A 50 10.16 9.43 7.40
C SER A 50 11.24 8.37 7.10
N ASP A 51 11.04 7.52 6.10
CA ASP A 51 11.99 6.46 5.70
C ASP A 51 12.00 6.26 4.17
N PRO A 52 12.56 7.21 3.39
CA PRO A 52 12.45 7.21 1.92
C PRO A 52 13.09 5.98 1.29
N PHE A 53 14.25 5.56 1.79
CA PHE A 53 15.03 4.46 1.21
C PHE A 53 14.33 3.11 1.34
N ARG A 54 13.46 2.91 2.34
CA ARG A 54 12.71 1.66 2.49
C ARG A 54 11.29 1.76 1.95
N VAL A 55 10.65 2.92 2.09
CA VAL A 55 9.26 3.12 1.69
C VAL A 55 9.13 3.23 0.17
N ILE A 56 9.95 4.05 -0.49
CA ILE A 56 9.84 4.30 -1.94
C ILE A 56 10.00 3.00 -2.75
N PRO A 57 11.04 2.16 -2.53
CA PRO A 57 11.15 0.90 -3.25
C PRO A 57 9.99 -0.06 -2.96
N SER A 58 9.48 -0.08 -1.72
CA SER A 58 8.36 -0.95 -1.34
C SER A 58 7.06 -0.58 -2.07
N ILE A 59 6.73 0.71 -2.11
CA ILE A 59 5.52 1.18 -2.80
C ILE A 59 5.64 1.03 -4.31
N MET A 60 6.84 1.19 -4.89
CA MET A 60 7.08 0.94 -6.31
C MET A 60 6.83 -0.54 -6.65
N LEU A 61 7.39 -1.47 -5.86
CA LEU A 61 7.20 -2.91 -6.06
C LEU A 61 5.73 -3.32 -5.94
N GLY A 62 5.02 -2.82 -4.94
CA GLY A 62 3.60 -3.13 -4.79
C GLY A 62 2.72 -2.53 -5.88
N SER A 63 3.02 -1.30 -6.32
CA SER A 63 2.29 -0.65 -7.42
C SER A 63 2.51 -1.39 -8.73
N MET A 64 3.75 -1.83 -9.00
CA MET A 64 4.09 -2.67 -10.14
C MET A 64 3.32 -3.99 -10.09
N ALA A 65 3.28 -4.68 -8.95
CA ALA A 65 2.55 -5.93 -8.79
C ALA A 65 1.03 -5.75 -9.04
N ALA A 66 0.43 -4.68 -8.52
CA ALA A 66 -0.96 -4.33 -8.79
C ALA A 66 -1.21 -4.06 -10.27
N ALA A 67 -0.34 -3.28 -10.93
CA ALA A 67 -0.46 -2.95 -12.34
C ALA A 67 -0.33 -4.19 -13.23
N MET A 68 0.69 -5.02 -13.00
CA MET A 68 0.89 -6.26 -13.76
C MET A 68 -0.29 -7.22 -13.60
N THR A 69 -0.82 -7.37 -12.38
CA THR A 69 -2.01 -8.20 -12.13
C THR A 69 -3.22 -7.66 -12.88
N ALA A 70 -3.49 -6.35 -12.78
CA ALA A 70 -4.61 -5.73 -13.49
C ALA A 70 -4.50 -5.90 -15.01
N MET A 71 -3.32 -5.65 -15.58
CA MET A 71 -3.07 -5.78 -17.02
C MET A 71 -3.20 -7.23 -17.51
N GLN A 72 -2.70 -8.20 -16.74
CA GLN A 72 -2.75 -9.61 -17.10
C GLN A 72 -4.19 -10.12 -17.25
N PHE A 73 -5.12 -9.59 -16.45
CA PHE A 73 -6.53 -9.97 -16.47
C PHE A 73 -7.42 -9.00 -17.26
N GLY A 74 -6.84 -8.06 -18.01
CA GLY A 74 -7.59 -7.15 -18.88
C GLY A 74 -8.46 -6.15 -18.14
N VAL A 75 -8.13 -5.81 -16.89
CA VAL A 75 -8.89 -4.86 -16.08
C VAL A 75 -8.78 -3.46 -16.67
N ALA A 76 -9.92 -2.87 -17.03
CA ALA A 76 -10.00 -1.49 -17.52
C ALA A 76 -10.71 -0.60 -16.50
N ASP A 77 -10.08 0.53 -16.18
CA ASP A 77 -10.59 1.53 -15.24
C ASP A 77 -10.93 2.80 -16.02
N HIS A 78 -12.21 3.17 -16.05
CA HIS A 78 -12.70 4.35 -16.77
C HIS A 78 -12.72 5.62 -15.90
N ALA A 79 -12.38 5.51 -14.62
CA ALA A 79 -12.28 6.66 -13.73
C ALA A 79 -10.96 7.42 -13.92
N PRO A 80 -10.94 8.75 -13.69
CA PRO A 80 -9.71 9.54 -13.70
C PRO A 80 -8.83 9.31 -12.46
N HIS A 81 -9.36 8.63 -11.43
CA HIS A 81 -8.65 8.28 -10.20
C HIS A 81 -8.78 6.77 -9.93
N GLY A 82 -7.97 6.24 -9.02
CA GLY A 82 -8.04 4.84 -8.61
C GLY A 82 -8.83 4.63 -7.31
N GLY A 83 -8.65 3.46 -6.70
CA GLY A 83 -9.22 3.13 -5.39
C GLY A 83 -10.33 2.07 -5.45
N PRO A 84 -10.67 1.42 -4.33
CA PRO A 84 -11.89 0.65 -4.19
C PRO A 84 -13.17 1.44 -4.53
N ILE A 85 -13.16 2.76 -4.36
CA ILE A 85 -14.33 3.62 -4.65
C ILE A 85 -14.76 3.59 -6.14
N VAL A 86 -13.84 3.30 -7.07
CA VAL A 86 -14.14 3.28 -8.52
C VAL A 86 -14.65 1.92 -9.01
N LEU A 87 -14.83 0.94 -8.12
CA LEU A 87 -15.37 -0.38 -8.49
C LEU A 87 -16.64 -0.37 -9.36
N PRO A 88 -17.61 0.57 -9.22
CA PRO A 88 -18.79 0.60 -10.08
C PRO A 88 -18.51 0.89 -11.56
N VAL A 89 -17.38 1.55 -11.87
CA VAL A 89 -17.01 2.01 -13.22
C VAL A 89 -15.82 1.25 -13.80
N VAL A 90 -15.42 0.13 -13.18
CA VAL A 90 -14.32 -0.72 -13.60
C VAL A 90 -14.84 -1.99 -14.28
N ASP A 91 -14.18 -2.37 -15.37
CA ASP A 91 -14.36 -3.66 -16.05
C ASP A 91 -13.56 -4.75 -15.31
N GLU A 92 -14.05 -6.00 -15.31
CA GLU A 92 -13.41 -7.12 -14.59
C GLU A 92 -13.20 -6.82 -13.08
N ARG A 93 -14.28 -6.37 -12.43
CA ARG A 93 -14.32 -5.89 -11.03
C ARG A 93 -13.64 -6.82 -10.03
N LEU A 94 -13.81 -8.13 -10.19
CA LEU A 94 -13.20 -9.13 -9.30
C LEU A 94 -11.68 -9.08 -9.42
N TRP A 95 -11.14 -9.04 -10.64
CA TRP A 95 -9.71 -8.96 -10.89
C TRP A 95 -9.12 -7.62 -10.46
N TYR A 96 -9.89 -6.54 -10.52
CA TYR A 96 -9.47 -5.24 -9.96
C TYR A 96 -9.27 -5.31 -8.43
N VAL A 97 -10.20 -5.93 -7.70
CA VAL A 97 -10.05 -6.15 -6.25
C VAL A 97 -8.84 -7.02 -5.95
N VAL A 98 -8.67 -8.12 -6.69
CA VAL A 98 -7.49 -9.01 -6.55
C VAL A 98 -6.20 -8.23 -6.81
N ALA A 99 -6.14 -7.41 -7.84
CA ALA A 99 -4.97 -6.59 -8.15
C ALA A 99 -4.61 -5.61 -7.03
N ILE A 100 -5.62 -4.96 -6.42
CA ILE A 100 -5.41 -4.10 -5.24
C ILE A 100 -4.85 -4.90 -4.07
N ILE A 101 -5.44 -6.06 -3.76
CA ILE A 101 -5.01 -6.92 -2.65
C ILE A 101 -3.58 -7.40 -2.86
N VAL A 102 -3.24 -7.89 -4.05
CA VAL A 102 -1.89 -8.33 -4.41
C VAL A 102 -0.89 -7.20 -4.19
N GLY A 103 -1.16 -6.01 -4.73
CA GLY A 103 -0.28 -4.86 -4.54
C GLY A 103 -0.14 -4.43 -3.07
N MET A 104 -1.24 -4.48 -2.30
CA MET A 104 -1.26 -4.12 -0.88
C MET A 104 -0.42 -5.11 -0.05
N ILE A 105 -0.53 -6.41 -0.34
CA ILE A 105 0.28 -7.46 0.28
C ILE A 105 1.76 -7.27 -0.09
N VAL A 106 2.08 -7.03 -1.36
CA VAL A 106 3.47 -6.83 -1.79
C VAL A 106 4.07 -5.58 -1.14
N THR A 107 3.38 -4.44 -1.16
CA THR A 107 3.83 -3.21 -0.49
C THR A 107 4.11 -3.46 1.00
N SER A 108 3.13 -4.07 1.71
CA SER A 108 3.24 -4.30 3.15
C SER A 108 4.34 -5.29 3.50
N ALA A 109 4.47 -6.39 2.76
CA ALA A 109 5.53 -7.37 2.95
C ALA A 109 6.91 -6.76 2.69
N SER A 110 7.08 -6.02 1.58
CA SER A 110 8.35 -5.36 1.23
C SER A 110 8.79 -4.38 2.30
N VAL A 111 7.90 -3.49 2.76
CA VAL A 111 8.28 -2.46 3.73
C VAL A 111 8.56 -3.07 5.11
N ILE A 112 7.79 -4.08 5.52
CA ILE A 112 8.04 -4.82 6.76
C ILE A 112 9.40 -5.51 6.69
N ALA A 113 9.68 -6.23 5.61
CA ALA A 113 10.96 -6.92 5.43
C ALA A 113 12.14 -5.94 5.50
N LEU A 114 12.07 -4.82 4.77
CA LEU A 114 13.14 -3.82 4.75
C LEU A 114 13.33 -3.14 6.12
N LYS A 115 12.25 -2.79 6.83
CA LYS A 115 12.36 -2.20 8.18
C LYS A 115 12.82 -3.23 9.22
N SER A 116 12.49 -4.50 9.07
CA SER A 116 12.90 -5.59 9.98
C SER A 116 14.38 -5.96 9.86
N ILE A 117 15.01 -5.80 8.68
CA ILE A 117 16.44 -6.07 8.51
C ILE A 117 17.31 -5.10 9.34
N GLY A 118 16.87 -3.84 9.53
CA GLY A 118 17.60 -2.83 10.31
C GLY A 118 17.29 -2.84 11.81
N LYS A 119 16.10 -3.30 12.23
CA LYS A 119 15.74 -3.53 13.64
C LYS A 119 15.92 -5.02 13.96
N ARG A 120 17.16 -5.48 14.18
CA ARG A 120 17.36 -6.73 14.94
C ARG A 120 16.60 -6.59 16.25
N GLU A 121 15.71 -7.53 16.49
CA GLU A 121 14.77 -7.53 17.60
C GLU A 121 15.53 -7.37 18.93
N GLY A 122 15.54 -6.15 19.45
CA GLY A 122 15.64 -5.92 20.88
C GLY A 122 14.35 -6.44 21.49
N VAL A 123 14.32 -7.75 21.74
CA VAL A 123 13.42 -8.40 22.68
C VAL A 123 13.56 -7.63 23.99
N ALA A 124 12.60 -6.75 24.28
CA ALA A 124 12.47 -6.18 25.61
C ALA A 124 11.89 -7.29 26.49
N VAL A 125 12.77 -7.78 27.37
CA VAL A 125 12.52 -8.62 28.55
C VAL A 125 11.54 -7.92 29.49
#